data_AF-A0A075I217-F1
#
_entry.id   AF-A0A075I217-F1
#
_cell.length_a   1.000
_cell.length_b   1.000
_cell.length_c   1.000
_cell.angle_alpha   90.00
_cell.angle_beta   90.00
_cell.angle_gamma   90.00
#
_symmetry.space_group_name_H-M   'P 1'
#
loop_
_entity.id
_entity.type
_entity.pdbx_description
1 polymer ?
#
loop_
_entity_poly.entity_id
_entity_poly.type
_entity_poly.pdbx_seq_one_letter_code
_entity_poly.pdbx_strand_id
1 'polypeptide(L)'
;MVEELSEFSAGQFETVSQLLASSVSLQMALAVLVVGLIIIVTVYRKFSSWIQTQKFSYTRPHISRFARTAMLAFFAIALVSSVNAYIQAFELFDEQDVTLTDDLSPSQTFAKILNTINILVIGYTISHLIPIALNKREKTILEREDFESWKELKGFKDDDGDLFHKIFKWIPPKILPEDLKKEEFEKNLQTKEGINFLENYRTSKDVAIGSYEKLVSDPFEEWKRAVRKNMKNISMIV
;
A
#
# COMPACT_ATOMS: atom_id res chain seq x y z
N MET A 1 -11.39 14.10 33.59
CA MET A 1 -11.53 14.96 32.39
C MET A 1 -11.82 14.05 31.21
N VAL A 2 -13.06 13.58 31.14
CA VAL A 2 -13.62 12.75 30.06
C VAL A 2 -15.05 13.25 29.93
N GLU A 3 -15.22 14.40 29.30
CA GLU A 3 -16.52 15.01 28.98
C GLU A 3 -16.18 16.16 28.05
N GLU A 4 -16.33 15.93 26.75
CA GLU A 4 -16.52 16.91 25.64
C GLU A 4 -16.53 16.14 24.28
N LEU A 5 -17.09 14.92 24.28
CA LEU A 5 -17.26 14.10 23.07
C LEU A 5 -18.62 13.41 23.10
N SER A 6 -19.71 14.16 23.16
CA SER A 6 -21.04 13.71 22.73
C SER A 6 -22.10 14.79 22.98
N GLU A 7 -22.10 15.83 22.18
CA GLU A 7 -23.32 16.60 21.98
C GLU A 7 -23.44 16.99 20.50
N PHE A 8 -23.65 15.98 19.65
CA PHE A 8 -24.32 16.23 18.38
C PHE A 8 -25.77 16.58 18.71
N SER A 9 -26.00 17.88 18.97
CA SER A 9 -27.31 18.41 19.30
C SER A 9 -28.24 18.25 18.09
N ALA A 10 -29.32 17.49 18.26
CA ALA A 10 -30.37 17.32 17.26
C ALA A 10 -31.00 18.66 16.83
N GLY A 11 -30.86 19.73 17.63
CA GLY A 11 -31.28 21.09 17.28
C GLY A 11 -30.43 21.76 16.19
N GLN A 12 -29.25 21.23 15.87
CA GLN A 12 -28.39 21.76 14.80
C GLN A 12 -28.91 21.43 13.39
N PHE A 13 -29.76 20.40 13.25
CA PHE A 13 -30.34 20.02 11.95
C PHE A 13 -31.60 20.83 11.59
N GLU A 14 -32.38 21.28 12.58
CA GLU A 14 -33.45 22.27 12.36
C GLU A 14 -32.87 23.59 11.87
N THR A 15 -31.72 24.00 12.41
CA THR A 15 -31.01 25.21 11.98
C THR A 15 -30.41 25.09 10.59
N VAL A 16 -29.91 23.92 10.16
CA VAL A 16 -29.44 23.74 8.76
C VAL A 16 -30.58 23.95 7.77
N SER A 17 -31.78 23.42 8.03
CA SER A 17 -32.94 23.60 7.15
C SER A 17 -33.38 25.08 7.09
N GLN A 18 -33.32 25.79 8.22
CA GLN A 18 -33.56 27.23 8.28
C GLN A 18 -32.47 28.05 7.57
N LEU A 19 -31.20 27.66 7.67
CA LEU A 19 -30.06 28.24 6.95
C LEU A 19 -30.20 28.08 5.43
N LEU A 20 -30.84 27.01 4.97
CA LEU A 20 -31.08 26.77 3.55
C LEU A 20 -32.28 27.53 3.00
N ALA A 21 -33.25 27.85 3.85
CA ALA A 21 -34.37 28.70 3.48
C ALA A 21 -34.03 30.20 3.53
N SER A 22 -32.91 30.58 4.17
CA SER A 22 -32.59 31.98 4.46
C SER A 22 -32.02 32.76 3.27
N SER A 23 -31.35 32.13 2.30
CA SER A 23 -30.87 32.83 1.11
C SER A 23 -30.80 31.98 -0.16
N VAL A 24 -31.05 32.62 -1.31
CA VAL A 24 -30.91 32.01 -2.65
C VAL A 24 -29.46 31.61 -2.92
N SER A 25 -28.49 32.36 -2.39
CA SER A 25 -27.08 32.04 -2.59
C SER A 25 -26.62 30.80 -1.82
N LEU A 26 -27.15 30.56 -0.61
CA LEU A 26 -26.94 29.32 0.15
C LEU A 26 -27.55 28.12 -0.57
N GLN A 27 -28.73 28.28 -1.16
CA GLN A 27 -29.36 27.24 -1.99
C GLN A 27 -28.50 26.89 -3.21
N MET A 28 -27.94 27.90 -3.88
CA MET A 28 -27.03 27.70 -5.02
C MET A 28 -25.72 27.02 -4.60
N ALA A 29 -25.12 27.41 -3.46
CA ALA A 29 -23.93 26.76 -2.92
C ALA A 29 -24.20 25.29 -2.56
N LEU A 30 -25.37 24.99 -1.97
CA LEU A 30 -25.80 23.63 -1.69
C LEU A 30 -26.03 22.83 -2.98
N ALA A 31 -26.65 23.41 -4.00
CA ALA A 31 -26.85 22.75 -5.29
C ALA A 31 -25.52 22.34 -5.92
N VAL A 32 -24.52 23.23 -5.90
CA VAL A 32 -23.17 22.94 -6.38
C VAL A 32 -22.50 21.84 -5.55
N LEU A 33 -22.68 21.85 -4.23
CA LEU A 33 -22.18 20.79 -3.35
C LEU A 33 -22.81 19.42 -3.68
N VAL A 34 -24.13 19.36 -3.88
CA VAL A 34 -24.84 18.13 -4.24
C VAL A 34 -24.36 17.60 -5.59
N VAL A 35 -24.25 18.47 -6.60
CA VAL A 35 -23.70 18.10 -7.91
C VAL A 35 -22.27 17.58 -7.78
N GLY A 36 -21.44 18.25 -6.98
CA GLY A 36 -20.07 17.83 -6.69
C GLY A 36 -20.00 16.44 -6.05
N LEU A 37 -20.86 16.15 -5.07
CA LEU A 37 -20.96 14.82 -4.45
C LEU A 37 -21.37 13.75 -5.46
N ILE A 38 -22.34 14.03 -6.35
CA ILE A 38 -22.76 13.08 -7.39
C ILE A 38 -21.61 12.77 -8.35
N ILE A 39 -20.83 13.78 -8.75
CA ILE A 39 -19.65 13.60 -9.60
C ILE A 39 -18.63 12.71 -8.90
N ILE A 40 -18.31 12.98 -7.62
CA ILE A 40 -17.36 12.16 -6.86
C ILE A 40 -17.82 10.72 -6.75
N VAL A 41 -19.10 10.48 -6.42
CA VAL A 41 -19.64 9.12 -6.32
C VAL A 41 -19.49 8.39 -7.66
N THR A 42 -19.79 9.07 -8.77
CA THR A 42 -19.66 8.51 -10.12
C THR A 42 -18.20 8.18 -10.45
N VAL A 43 -17.29 9.13 -10.23
CA VAL A 43 -15.85 8.97 -10.50
C VAL A 43 -15.26 7.88 -9.60
N TYR A 44 -15.58 7.88 -8.32
CA TYR A 44 -15.13 6.88 -7.36
C TYR A 44 -15.61 5.48 -7.73
N ARG A 45 -16.89 5.31 -8.11
CA ARG A 45 -17.42 4.01 -8.56
C ARG A 45 -16.66 3.52 -9.80
N LYS A 46 -16.45 4.38 -10.79
CA LYS A 46 -15.73 4.04 -12.02
C LYS A 46 -14.27 3.69 -11.74
N PHE A 47 -13.58 4.47 -10.90
CA PHE A 47 -12.20 4.20 -10.51
C PHE A 47 -12.07 2.92 -9.68
N SER A 48 -12.96 2.72 -8.70
CA SER A 48 -12.97 1.54 -7.83
C SER A 48 -13.16 0.25 -8.62
N SER A 49 -14.06 0.26 -9.60
CA SER A 49 -14.24 -0.85 -10.54
C SER A 49 -13.02 -1.03 -11.44
N TRP A 50 -12.50 0.05 -12.02
CA TRP A 50 -11.32 0.00 -12.88
C TRP A 50 -10.10 -0.58 -12.16
N ILE A 51 -9.80 -0.14 -10.93
CA ILE A 51 -8.64 -0.63 -10.17
C ILE A 51 -8.76 -2.09 -9.76
N GLN A 52 -9.99 -2.64 -9.70
CA GLN A 52 -10.24 -4.07 -9.49
C GLN A 52 -9.94 -4.90 -10.75
N THR A 53 -10.26 -4.37 -11.93
CA THR A 53 -10.04 -5.07 -13.21
C THR A 53 -8.57 -5.07 -13.66
N GLN A 54 -7.73 -4.20 -13.10
CA GLN A 54 -6.32 -4.13 -13.45
C GLN A 54 -5.53 -5.31 -12.87
N LYS A 55 -4.59 -5.86 -13.65
CA LYS A 55 -3.65 -6.93 -13.23
C LYS A 55 -2.90 -6.61 -11.93
N PHE A 56 -2.77 -5.32 -11.61
CA PHE A 56 -2.21 -4.81 -10.36
C PHE A 56 -3.00 -5.23 -9.11
N SER A 57 -4.33 -5.37 -9.18
CA SER A 57 -5.17 -5.78 -8.04
C SER A 57 -4.79 -7.17 -7.54
N TYR A 58 -4.55 -8.11 -8.46
CA TYR A 58 -4.17 -9.49 -8.16
C TYR A 58 -2.71 -9.65 -7.75
N THR A 59 -1.81 -8.81 -8.28
CA THR A 59 -0.37 -8.90 -8.02
C THR A 59 0.05 -8.13 -6.77
N ARG A 60 -0.68 -7.07 -6.40
CA ARG A 60 -0.40 -6.21 -5.25
C ARG A 60 -1.70 -5.78 -4.54
N PRO A 61 -2.42 -6.71 -3.90
CA PRO A 61 -3.74 -6.45 -3.30
C PRO A 61 -3.72 -5.37 -2.22
N HIS A 62 -2.66 -5.33 -1.41
CA HIS A 62 -2.51 -4.31 -0.36
C HIS A 62 -2.38 -2.89 -0.92
N ILE A 63 -1.75 -2.72 -2.10
CA ILE A 63 -1.59 -1.40 -2.72
C ILE A 63 -2.89 -0.96 -3.41
N SER A 64 -3.61 -1.89 -4.03
CA SER A 64 -4.93 -1.61 -4.60
C SER A 64 -5.93 -1.14 -3.52
N ARG A 65 -5.96 -1.82 -2.35
CA ARG A 65 -6.77 -1.39 -1.20
C ARG A 65 -6.36 -0.02 -0.70
N PHE A 66 -5.05 0.21 -0.52
CA PHE A 66 -4.51 1.51 -0.10
C PHE A 66 -4.93 2.64 -1.05
N ALA A 67 -4.74 2.46 -2.36
CA ALA A 67 -5.06 3.46 -3.37
C ALA A 67 -6.56 3.80 -3.39
N ARG A 68 -7.43 2.80 -3.24
CA ARG A 68 -8.88 3.02 -3.15
C ARG A 68 -9.27 3.85 -1.94
N THR A 69 -8.74 3.49 -0.76
CA THR A 69 -9.00 4.22 0.48
C THR A 69 -8.47 5.66 0.42
N ALA A 70 -7.26 5.85 -0.10
CA ALA A 70 -6.65 7.17 -0.25
C ALA A 70 -7.40 8.07 -1.24
N MET A 71 -7.98 7.49 -2.30
CA MET A 71 -8.66 8.28 -3.32
C MET A 71 -9.94 8.96 -2.83
N LEU A 72 -10.65 8.34 -1.88
CA LEU A 72 -11.81 8.96 -1.25
C LEU A 72 -11.41 10.27 -0.55
N ALA A 73 -10.29 10.26 0.18
CA ALA A 73 -9.75 11.46 0.81
C ALA A 73 -9.36 12.53 -0.19
N PHE A 74 -8.68 12.13 -1.27
CA PHE A 74 -8.29 13.05 -2.34
C PHE A 74 -9.50 13.75 -2.97
N PHE A 75 -10.58 13.00 -3.24
CA PHE A 75 -11.80 13.59 -3.79
C PHE A 75 -12.54 14.49 -2.81
N ALA A 76 -12.58 14.14 -1.53
CA ALA A 76 -13.20 15.01 -0.52
C ALA A 76 -12.45 16.34 -0.38
N ILE A 77 -11.10 16.30 -0.33
CA ILE A 77 -10.27 17.50 -0.29
C ILE A 77 -10.50 18.34 -1.55
N ALA A 78 -10.47 17.71 -2.74
CA ALA A 78 -10.71 18.40 -3.99
C ALA A 78 -12.11 19.05 -4.04
N LEU A 79 -13.13 18.39 -3.50
CA LEU A 79 -14.48 18.94 -3.40
C LEU A 79 -14.50 20.19 -2.53
N VAL A 80 -13.99 20.10 -1.30
CA VAL A 80 -14.02 21.24 -0.38
C VAL A 80 -13.20 22.40 -0.92
N SER A 81 -12.03 22.14 -1.51
CA SER A 81 -11.25 23.17 -2.21
C SER A 81 -12.03 23.81 -3.35
N SER A 82 -12.74 23.01 -4.16
CA SER A 82 -13.54 23.54 -5.28
C SER A 82 -14.74 24.36 -4.82
N VAL A 83 -15.43 23.94 -3.75
CA VAL A 83 -16.56 24.69 -3.17
C VAL A 83 -16.06 25.99 -2.56
N ASN A 84 -14.92 25.98 -1.87
CA ASN A 84 -14.32 27.19 -1.31
C ASN A 84 -13.89 28.18 -2.41
N ALA A 85 -13.30 27.68 -3.51
CA ALA A 85 -12.96 28.50 -4.66
C ALA A 85 -14.21 29.07 -5.37
N TYR A 86 -15.28 28.27 -5.49
CA TYR A 86 -16.55 28.69 -6.06
C TYR A 86 -17.22 29.79 -5.22
N ILE A 87 -17.24 29.65 -3.90
CA ILE A 87 -17.75 30.69 -2.99
C ILE A 87 -17.02 32.02 -3.19
N GLN A 88 -15.69 31.99 -3.25
CA GLN A 88 -14.86 33.19 -3.41
C GLN A 88 -15.03 33.82 -4.80
N ALA A 89 -15.09 33.01 -5.87
CA ALA A 89 -15.15 33.50 -7.24
C ALA A 89 -16.50 34.13 -7.63
N PHE A 90 -17.58 33.74 -6.94
CA PHE A 90 -18.94 34.18 -7.26
C PHE A 90 -19.53 35.10 -6.17
N GLU A 91 -18.74 35.52 -5.18
CA GLU A 91 -19.17 36.37 -4.06
C GLU A 91 -20.53 35.93 -3.48
N LEU A 92 -20.75 34.61 -3.40
CA LEU A 92 -22.06 34.03 -3.06
C LEU A 92 -22.52 34.42 -1.65
N PHE A 93 -21.61 34.92 -0.84
CA PHE A 93 -21.93 35.62 0.37
C PHE A 93 -21.53 37.07 0.13
N ASP A 94 -22.51 37.93 -0.12
CA ASP A 94 -22.31 39.38 0.02
C ASP A 94 -21.65 39.62 1.39
N GLU A 95 -20.77 40.61 1.48
CA GLU A 95 -20.19 41.15 2.72
C GLU A 95 -21.28 41.78 3.62
N GLN A 96 -22.39 41.09 3.86
CA GLN A 96 -23.45 41.55 4.74
C GLN A 96 -23.16 41.10 6.17
N ASP A 97 -22.70 42.13 6.89
CA ASP A 97 -22.62 42.34 8.32
C ASP A 97 -21.76 41.35 9.11
N VAL A 98 -20.55 41.83 9.42
CA VAL A 98 -19.93 41.60 10.72
C VAL A 98 -20.91 42.16 11.77
N THR A 99 -21.93 41.39 12.13
CA THR A 99 -22.69 41.66 13.34
C THR A 99 -21.71 41.54 14.50
N LEU A 100 -21.65 42.57 15.35
CA LEU A 100 -20.85 42.62 16.59
C LEU A 100 -21.33 41.60 17.66
N THR A 101 -22.11 40.60 17.25
CA THR A 101 -22.59 39.48 18.05
C THR A 101 -21.69 38.28 17.78
N ASP A 102 -21.48 37.45 18.81
CA ASP A 102 -20.66 36.22 18.78
C ASP A 102 -21.26 35.10 17.90
N ASP A 103 -22.23 35.45 17.04
CA ASP A 103 -22.97 34.54 16.18
C ASP A 103 -22.29 34.43 14.82
N LEU A 104 -21.94 33.19 14.45
CA LEU A 104 -21.36 32.89 13.16
C LEU A 104 -22.33 33.24 12.04
N SER A 105 -21.84 33.95 11.02
CA SER A 105 -22.63 34.17 9.83
C SER A 105 -22.97 32.83 9.14
N PRO A 106 -24.05 32.78 8.34
CA PRO A 106 -24.38 31.58 7.58
C PRO A 106 -23.22 31.05 6.71
N SER A 107 -22.38 31.95 6.17
CA SER A 107 -21.21 31.59 5.37
C SER A 107 -20.10 30.95 6.20
N GLN A 108 -19.81 31.51 7.38
CA GLN A 108 -18.83 30.98 8.32
C GLN A 108 -19.28 29.62 8.87
N THR A 109 -20.58 29.47 9.15
CA THR A 109 -21.17 28.19 9.56
C THR A 109 -21.00 27.12 8.48
N PHE A 110 -21.28 27.46 7.22
CA PHE A 110 -21.09 26.55 6.08
C PHE A 110 -19.62 26.15 5.88
N ALA A 111 -18.69 27.10 5.93
CA ALA A 111 -17.25 26.81 5.84
C ALA A 111 -16.77 25.90 6.99
N LYS A 112 -17.28 26.10 8.20
CA LYS A 112 -16.95 25.25 9.36
C LYS A 112 -17.48 23.82 9.18
N ILE A 113 -18.67 23.64 8.60
CA ILE A 113 -19.22 22.31 8.25
C ILE A 113 -18.32 21.61 7.22
N LEU A 114 -17.90 22.31 6.15
CA LEU A 114 -17.00 21.74 5.14
C LEU A 114 -15.65 21.32 5.73
N ASN A 115 -15.06 22.17 6.58
CA ASN A 115 -13.81 21.84 7.26
C ASN A 115 -13.95 20.64 8.19
N THR A 116 -15.09 20.52 8.89
CA THR A 116 -15.40 19.38 9.75
C THR A 116 -15.47 18.08 8.93
N ILE A 117 -16.17 18.11 7.79
CA ILE A 117 -16.25 16.95 6.88
C ILE A 117 -14.85 16.55 6.39
N ASN A 118 -14.01 17.51 6.02
CA ASN A 118 -12.63 17.23 5.61
C ASN A 118 -11.81 16.55 6.71
N ILE A 119 -11.88 17.07 7.94
CA ILE A 119 -11.17 16.49 9.08
C ILE A 119 -11.65 15.05 9.32
N LEU A 120 -12.96 14.81 9.27
CA LEU A 120 -13.53 13.46 9.42
C LEU A 120 -13.05 12.51 8.33
N VAL A 121 -13.04 12.95 7.06
CA VAL A 121 -12.57 12.12 5.95
C VAL A 121 -11.07 11.82 6.06
N ILE A 122 -10.26 12.79 6.44
CA ILE A 122 -8.82 12.59 6.69
C ILE A 122 -8.62 11.60 7.83
N GLY A 123 -9.33 11.76 8.95
CA GLY A 123 -9.29 10.85 10.09
C GLY A 123 -9.65 9.43 9.70
N TYR A 124 -10.80 9.23 9.06
CA TYR A 124 -11.25 7.94 8.52
C TYR A 124 -10.18 7.30 7.63
N THR A 125 -9.58 8.09 6.74
CA THR A 125 -8.57 7.62 5.79
C THR A 125 -7.32 7.17 6.52
N ILE A 126 -6.78 7.98 7.45
CA ILE A 126 -5.60 7.61 8.24
C ILE A 126 -5.86 6.32 9.04
N SER A 127 -7.03 6.21 9.68
CA SER A 127 -7.42 5.00 10.44
C SER A 127 -7.46 3.73 9.59
N HIS A 128 -7.73 3.83 8.29
CA HIS A 128 -7.75 2.67 7.39
C HIS A 128 -6.41 2.44 6.69
N LEU A 129 -5.65 3.50 6.38
CA LEU A 129 -4.36 3.37 5.70
C LEU A 129 -3.28 2.82 6.63
N ILE A 130 -3.26 3.21 7.91
CA ILE A 130 -2.25 2.75 8.88
C ILE A 130 -2.24 1.21 8.99
N PRO A 131 -3.37 0.53 9.28
CA PRO A 131 -3.39 -0.92 9.36
C PRO A 131 -2.97 -1.59 8.05
N ILE A 132 -3.39 -1.05 6.89
CA ILE A 132 -3.01 -1.60 5.58
C ILE A 132 -1.49 -1.51 5.37
N ALA A 133 -0.88 -0.38 5.72
CA ALA A 133 0.54 -0.15 5.59
C ALA A 133 1.36 -1.04 6.55
N LEU A 134 0.94 -1.14 7.81
CA LEU A 134 1.59 -2.00 8.82
C LEU A 134 1.53 -3.47 8.41
N ASN A 135 0.35 -3.99 8.08
CA ASN A 135 0.19 -5.37 7.61
C ASN A 135 1.06 -5.67 6.37
N LYS A 136 1.15 -4.73 5.43
CA LYS A 136 2.01 -4.89 4.24
C LYS A 136 3.48 -4.96 4.63
N ARG A 137 3.92 -4.11 5.57
CA ARG A 137 5.30 -4.07 6.04
C ARG A 137 5.67 -5.38 6.74
N GLU A 138 4.86 -5.84 7.68
CA GLU A 138 5.07 -7.11 8.41
C GLU A 138 5.19 -8.28 7.45
N LYS A 139 4.25 -8.43 6.50
CA LYS A 139 4.33 -9.48 5.47
C LYS A 139 5.59 -9.39 4.62
N THR A 140 6.05 -8.18 4.31
CA THR A 140 7.28 -7.99 3.52
C THR A 140 8.53 -8.37 4.32
N ILE A 141 8.52 -8.16 5.64
CA ILE A 141 9.59 -8.59 6.55
C ILE A 141 9.62 -10.11 6.60
N LEU A 142 8.48 -10.77 6.86
CA LEU A 142 8.37 -12.22 6.87
C LEU A 142 8.79 -12.85 5.54
N GLU A 143 8.32 -12.32 4.41
CA GLU A 143 8.76 -12.79 3.08
C GLU A 143 10.28 -12.68 2.89
N ARG A 144 10.92 -11.66 3.49
CA ARG A 144 12.37 -11.47 3.41
C ARG A 144 13.13 -12.42 4.33
N GLU A 145 12.62 -12.67 5.53
CA GLU A 145 13.16 -13.68 6.45
C GLU A 145 13.09 -15.07 5.80
N ASP A 146 11.95 -15.43 5.23
CA ASP A 146 11.76 -16.67 4.47
C ASP A 146 12.77 -16.80 3.32
N PHE A 147 13.01 -15.71 2.59
CA PHE A 147 14.01 -15.69 1.52
C PHE A 147 15.43 -15.90 2.03
N GLU A 148 15.83 -15.30 3.16
CA GLU A 148 17.17 -15.51 3.73
C GLU A 148 17.33 -16.94 4.24
N SER A 149 16.33 -17.50 4.93
CA SER A 149 16.32 -18.91 5.34
C SER A 149 16.39 -19.86 4.14
N TRP A 150 15.61 -19.58 3.09
CA TRP A 150 15.67 -20.30 1.83
C TRP A 150 17.06 -20.26 1.19
N LYS A 151 17.73 -19.09 1.23
CA LYS A 151 19.09 -18.91 0.68
C LYS A 151 20.13 -19.68 1.50
N GLU A 152 20.01 -19.71 2.82
CA GLU A 152 20.90 -20.47 3.71
C GLU A 152 20.79 -21.98 3.49
N LEU A 153 19.57 -22.47 3.27
CA LEU A 153 19.32 -23.89 2.97
C LEU A 153 19.62 -24.27 1.51
N LYS A 154 20.01 -23.31 0.67
CA LYS A 154 20.26 -23.48 -0.76
C LYS A 154 19.04 -24.01 -1.52
N GLY A 155 17.86 -23.55 -1.13
CA GLY A 155 16.58 -24.07 -1.58
C GLY A 155 15.84 -24.88 -0.51
N PHE A 156 14.54 -25.08 -0.73
CA PHE A 156 13.74 -26.03 0.04
C PHE A 156 13.50 -27.32 -0.74
N LYS A 157 13.16 -28.41 -0.03
CA LYS A 157 12.95 -29.73 -0.64
C LYS A 157 11.76 -29.78 -1.60
N ASP A 158 10.81 -28.86 -1.44
CA ASP A 158 9.59 -28.71 -2.22
C ASP A 158 9.70 -27.64 -3.32
N ASP A 159 10.89 -27.07 -3.54
CA ASP A 159 11.10 -26.13 -4.64
C ASP A 159 10.91 -26.81 -6.01
N ASP A 160 10.23 -26.09 -6.91
CA ASP A 160 10.01 -26.56 -8.29
C ASP A 160 11.32 -26.49 -9.10
N GLY A 161 11.99 -27.62 -9.15
CA GLY A 161 13.29 -27.78 -9.77
C GLY A 161 14.39 -27.02 -9.05
N ASP A 162 15.52 -26.85 -9.73
CA ASP A 162 16.73 -26.31 -9.14
C ASP A 162 16.73 -24.77 -9.03
N LEU A 163 15.71 -24.20 -8.36
CA LEU A 163 15.45 -22.76 -8.32
C LEU A 163 16.63 -21.97 -7.75
N PHE A 164 17.26 -22.48 -6.71
CA PHE A 164 18.42 -21.85 -6.11
C PHE A 164 19.55 -21.65 -7.11
N HIS A 165 19.89 -22.67 -7.89
CA HIS A 165 20.95 -22.58 -8.90
C HIS A 165 20.54 -21.82 -10.18
N LYS A 166 19.25 -21.52 -10.37
CA LYS A 166 18.78 -20.57 -11.40
C LYS A 166 19.03 -19.11 -10.99
N ILE A 167 19.00 -18.83 -9.69
CA ILE A 167 19.15 -17.49 -9.12
C ILE A 167 20.60 -17.21 -8.73
N PHE A 168 21.31 -18.22 -8.25
CA PHE A 168 22.69 -18.15 -7.77
C PHE A 168 23.57 -19.16 -8.47
N LYS A 169 24.83 -18.79 -8.72
CA LYS A 169 25.86 -19.70 -9.22
C LYS A 169 26.92 -19.90 -8.16
N TRP A 170 27.23 -21.16 -7.86
CA TRP A 170 28.36 -21.48 -7.00
C TRP A 170 29.68 -21.16 -7.71
N ILE A 171 30.58 -20.51 -6.97
CA ILE A 171 31.93 -20.14 -7.40
C ILE A 171 32.93 -20.84 -6.48
N PRO A 172 33.90 -21.58 -7.06
CA PRO A 172 34.92 -22.23 -6.25
C PRO A 172 35.80 -21.22 -5.52
N PRO A 173 36.34 -21.60 -4.34
CA PRO A 173 37.23 -20.74 -3.60
C PRO A 173 38.51 -20.49 -4.40
N LYS A 174 39.04 -19.26 -4.31
CA LYS A 174 40.33 -18.90 -4.94
C LYS A 174 41.53 -19.57 -4.23
N ILE A 175 41.35 -19.91 -2.96
CA ILE A 175 42.37 -20.57 -2.12
C ILE A 175 41.94 -22.02 -1.96
N LEU A 176 42.87 -22.95 -2.17
CA LEU A 176 42.63 -24.38 -1.97
C LEU A 176 42.27 -24.64 -0.49
N PRO A 177 41.19 -25.37 -0.19
CA PRO A 177 40.86 -25.74 1.18
C PRO A 177 41.99 -26.58 1.82
N GLU A 178 42.31 -26.32 3.09
CA GLU A 178 43.41 -26.99 3.82
C GLU A 178 43.29 -28.53 3.79
N ASP A 179 42.06 -29.03 3.85
CA ASP A 179 41.75 -30.45 4.00
C ASP A 179 41.52 -31.17 2.66
N LEU A 180 41.72 -30.50 1.52
CA LEU A 180 41.44 -31.05 0.20
C LEU A 180 42.69 -31.06 -0.68
N LYS A 181 43.01 -32.23 -1.24
CA LYS A 181 44.14 -32.37 -2.16
C LYS A 181 43.90 -31.60 -3.46
N LYS A 182 44.95 -31.00 -4.00
CA LYS A 182 44.88 -30.19 -5.22
C LYS A 182 44.36 -30.99 -6.41
N GLU A 183 44.83 -32.22 -6.59
CA GLU A 183 44.41 -33.07 -7.70
C GLU A 183 42.92 -33.44 -7.61
N GLU A 184 42.42 -33.66 -6.39
CA GLU A 184 41.01 -33.98 -6.13
C GLU A 184 40.10 -32.77 -6.37
N PHE A 185 40.53 -31.59 -5.93
CA PHE A 185 39.83 -30.34 -6.21
C PHE A 185 39.73 -30.05 -7.71
N GLU A 186 40.85 -30.12 -8.44
CA GLU A 186 40.89 -29.86 -9.89
C GLU A 186 40.07 -30.88 -10.68
N LYS A 187 40.12 -32.17 -10.30
CA LYS A 187 39.29 -33.21 -10.92
C LYS A 187 37.80 -32.95 -10.73
N ASN A 188 37.39 -32.57 -9.52
CA ASN A 188 35.98 -32.34 -9.20
C ASN A 188 35.42 -31.09 -9.90
N LEU A 189 36.24 -30.08 -10.20
CA LEU A 189 35.80 -28.90 -10.97
C LEU A 189 35.40 -29.21 -12.43
N GLN A 190 35.87 -30.33 -13.00
CA GLN A 190 35.63 -30.67 -14.40
C GLN A 190 34.25 -31.31 -14.66
N THR A 191 33.55 -31.76 -13.61
CA THR A 191 32.31 -32.53 -13.76
C THR A 191 31.18 -31.92 -12.92
N LYS A 192 29.94 -32.08 -13.38
CA LYS A 192 28.76 -31.57 -12.64
C LYS A 192 28.61 -32.25 -11.27
N GLU A 193 28.89 -33.55 -11.20
CA GLU A 193 28.88 -34.32 -9.95
C GLU A 193 29.97 -33.85 -8.99
N GLY A 194 31.17 -33.58 -9.50
CA GLY A 194 32.27 -33.03 -8.72
C GLY A 194 31.99 -31.61 -8.22
N ILE A 195 31.36 -30.74 -9.01
CA ILE A 195 30.91 -29.42 -8.55
C ILE A 195 29.90 -29.55 -7.42
N ASN A 196 28.91 -30.43 -7.55
CA ASN A 196 27.92 -30.68 -6.50
C ASN A 196 28.57 -31.26 -5.22
N PHE A 197 29.60 -32.10 -5.35
CA PHE A 197 30.41 -32.55 -4.22
C PHE A 197 31.12 -31.38 -3.54
N LEU A 198 31.83 -30.54 -4.30
CA LEU A 198 32.59 -29.40 -3.76
C LEU A 198 31.69 -28.37 -3.09
N GLU A 199 30.51 -28.12 -3.65
CA GLU A 199 29.53 -27.18 -3.10
C GLU A 199 28.96 -27.65 -1.74
N ASN A 200 28.86 -28.97 -1.55
CA ASN A 200 28.42 -29.59 -0.31
C ASN A 200 29.56 -29.99 0.62
N TYR A 201 30.81 -29.87 0.17
CA TYR A 201 31.99 -30.15 0.97
C TYR A 201 32.06 -29.21 2.19
N ARG A 202 32.46 -29.78 3.31
CA ARG A 202 32.73 -29.07 4.56
C ARG A 202 34.15 -29.40 4.99
N THR A 203 34.91 -28.39 5.37
CA THR A 203 36.26 -28.59 5.92
C THR A 203 36.19 -29.30 7.27
N SER A 204 37.33 -29.69 7.81
CA SER A 204 37.46 -30.24 9.17
C SER A 204 36.86 -29.35 10.27
N LYS A 205 36.67 -28.06 9.98
CA LYS A 205 36.05 -27.05 10.87
C LYS A 205 34.56 -26.82 10.57
N ASP A 206 33.94 -27.71 9.79
CA ASP A 206 32.54 -27.64 9.33
C ASP A 206 32.21 -26.37 8.50
N VAL A 207 33.20 -25.83 7.79
CA VAL A 207 33.02 -24.62 6.97
C VAL A 207 32.77 -25.00 5.51
N ALA A 208 31.72 -24.45 4.92
CA ALA A 208 31.45 -24.58 3.49
C ALA A 208 32.53 -23.88 2.65
N ILE A 209 32.87 -24.46 1.50
CA ILE A 209 33.85 -23.89 0.57
C ILE A 209 33.18 -23.16 -0.59
N GLY A 210 33.86 -22.14 -1.11
CA GLY A 210 33.37 -21.33 -2.21
C GLY A 210 32.40 -20.23 -1.80
N SER A 211 31.79 -19.58 -2.79
CA SER A 211 30.83 -18.50 -2.60
C SER A 211 29.74 -18.55 -3.67
N TYR A 212 28.71 -17.73 -3.54
CA TYR A 212 27.65 -17.62 -4.54
C TYR A 212 27.66 -16.25 -5.19
N GLU A 213 27.52 -16.25 -6.52
CA GLU A 213 27.26 -15.06 -7.30
C GLU A 213 25.82 -15.02 -7.78
N LYS A 214 25.24 -13.82 -7.79
CA LYS A 214 23.87 -13.59 -8.28
C LYS A 214 23.86 -13.67 -9.80
N LEU A 215 22.99 -14.52 -10.36
CA LEU A 215 22.75 -14.60 -11.81
C LEU A 215 21.70 -13.60 -12.29
N VAL A 216 20.92 -13.03 -11.37
CA VAL A 216 19.82 -12.10 -11.65
C VAL A 216 20.00 -10.80 -10.89
N SER A 217 19.40 -9.72 -11.40
CA SER A 217 19.49 -8.39 -10.79
C SER A 217 18.82 -8.31 -9.42
N ASP A 218 17.68 -8.99 -9.24
CA ASP A 218 16.95 -9.03 -7.99
C ASP A 218 16.53 -10.47 -7.63
N PRO A 219 17.39 -11.19 -6.87
CA PRO A 219 17.12 -12.54 -6.41
C PRO A 219 15.82 -12.69 -5.61
N PHE A 220 15.47 -11.68 -4.81
CA PHE A 220 14.31 -11.72 -3.94
C PHE A 220 13.01 -11.68 -4.75
N GLU A 221 12.93 -10.80 -5.74
CA GLU A 221 11.74 -10.72 -6.60
C GLU A 221 11.58 -11.94 -7.50
N GLU A 222 12.67 -12.54 -8.00
CA GLU A 222 12.59 -13.78 -8.79
C GLU A 222 12.15 -14.98 -7.94
N TRP A 223 12.70 -15.13 -6.74
CA TRP A 223 12.24 -16.14 -5.77
C TRP A 223 10.74 -15.97 -5.46
N LYS A 224 10.33 -14.74 -5.16
CA LYS A 224 8.93 -14.40 -4.85
C LYS A 224 7.98 -14.71 -6.02
N ARG A 225 8.41 -14.50 -7.27
CA ARG A 225 7.63 -14.87 -8.46
C ARG A 225 7.45 -16.38 -8.56
N ALA A 226 8.51 -17.15 -8.32
CA ALA A 226 8.46 -18.62 -8.35
C ALA A 226 7.51 -19.18 -7.28
N VAL A 227 7.65 -18.75 -6.03
CA VAL A 227 6.78 -19.18 -4.91
C VAL A 227 5.30 -18.87 -5.20
N ARG A 228 4.99 -17.67 -5.71
CA ARG A 228 3.62 -17.28 -6.07
C ARG A 228 3.04 -18.10 -7.22
N LYS A 229 3.87 -18.55 -8.16
CA LYS A 229 3.44 -19.43 -9.25
C LYS A 229 3.07 -20.80 -8.70
N ASN A 230 3.89 -21.34 -7.81
CA ASN A 230 3.62 -22.64 -7.17
C ASN A 230 2.33 -22.62 -6.36
N MET A 231 2.08 -21.57 -5.56
CA MET A 231 0.82 -21.40 -4.83
C MET A 231 -0.42 -21.37 -5.72
N LYS A 232 -0.35 -20.69 -6.88
CA LYS A 232 -1.47 -20.63 -7.84
C LYS A 232 -1.75 -21.98 -8.51
N ASN A 233 -0.71 -22.76 -8.76
CA ASN A 233 -0.86 -24.10 -9.33
C ASN A 233 -1.53 -25.03 -8.31
N ILE A 234 -1.16 -24.95 -7.03
CA ILE A 234 -1.79 -25.74 -5.96
C ILE A 234 -3.27 -25.37 -5.81
N SER A 235 -3.63 -24.09 -5.84
CA SER A 235 -5.04 -23.66 -5.71
C SER A 235 -5.93 -23.97 -6.93
N MET A 236 -5.36 -24.41 -8.05
CA MET A 236 -6.11 -24.88 -9.23
C MET A 236 -6.31 -26.40 -9.24
N ILE A 237 -5.60 -27.12 -8.40
CA ILE A 237 -5.62 -28.59 -8.31
C ILE A 237 -6.56 -29.07 -7.18
N VAL A 238 -6.95 -28.18 -6.28
CA VAL A 238 -7.95 -28.39 -5.20
C VAL A 238 -9.27 -27.76 -5.58
#